data_AF-A0A957ENZ1-F1
#
_entry.id   AF-A0A957ENZ1-F1
#
_cell.length_a   1.000
_cell.length_b   1.000
_cell.length_c   1.000
_cell.angle_alpha   90.00
_cell.angle_beta   90.00
_cell.angle_gamma   90.00
#
_symmetry.space_group_name_H-M   'P 1'
#
loop_
_entity.id
_entity.type
_entity.pdbx_description
1 polymer ?
#
loop_
_entity_poly.entity_id
_entity_poly.type
_entity_poly.pdbx_seq_one_letter_code
_entity_poly.pdbx_strand_id
1 'polypeptide(L)'
;LTFLDVIARQAQQINVPLLLMNSFATEADTLEALVSYANLPYPPATFVQNKEPKIRQADLMPVDWPENPELEWCPPGHGDLYASLVISGMLDKLLDDGFEYAFISNSDNLGAVVDPAILGYFVDNELPFMMEVADRTEMDKKGGHLAQRAEDGQLVLRESAQCPKEDEAAFQDISRHKYFNTNNLWLNLVALQEVMEERSNMLGLPLIRNSKTVDPRDGGSTAVYQLETAMGSAISVFAGAQAIRVPRSRFAPVKKTDDLLAVRSDAYLLTDDYQIVFNPAHVSGNLVVELDGRYYKFVNDLDAHFPEGIPSLLNCTRLRVQGEVVFGANVSLVGDVEICNKSGRLVTISAGSILSGRHLFE
;
A
#
# COMPACT_ATOMS: atom_id res chain seq x y z
N LEU A 1 18.39 1.69 1.61
CA LEU A 1 17.64 0.42 1.51
C LEU A 1 16.34 0.72 0.78
N THR A 2 15.95 -0.16 -0.14
CA THR A 2 14.62 -0.13 -0.78
C THR A 2 13.58 -0.75 0.16
N PHE A 3 12.29 -0.66 -0.18
CA PHE A 3 11.22 -1.38 0.53
C PHE A 3 11.48 -2.89 0.56
N LEU A 4 11.88 -3.46 -0.59
CA LEU A 4 12.20 -4.87 -0.70
C LEU A 4 13.37 -5.28 0.21
N ASP A 5 14.41 -4.45 0.30
CA ASP A 5 15.52 -4.73 1.22
C ASP A 5 15.06 -4.78 2.68
N VAL A 6 14.17 -3.87 3.08
CA VAL A 6 13.62 -3.83 4.43
C VAL A 6 12.79 -5.08 4.71
N ILE A 7 11.87 -5.43 3.80
CA ILE A 7 10.99 -6.60 3.94
C ILE A 7 11.79 -7.92 3.98
N ALA A 8 12.77 -8.09 3.09
CA ALA A 8 13.62 -9.28 3.05
C ALA A 8 14.41 -9.45 4.35
N ARG A 9 14.93 -8.35 4.90
CA ARG A 9 15.68 -8.36 6.16
C ARG A 9 14.78 -8.59 7.37
N GLN A 10 13.57 -8.04 7.39
CA GLN A 10 12.58 -8.33 8.43
C GLN A 10 12.24 -9.83 8.46
N ALA A 11 11.90 -10.42 7.30
CA ALA A 11 11.60 -11.85 7.17
C ALA A 11 12.77 -12.73 7.65
N GLN A 12 14.01 -12.33 7.31
CA GLN A 12 15.22 -12.99 7.79
C GLN A 12 15.39 -12.90 9.31
N GLN A 13 15.15 -11.74 9.93
CA GLN A 13 15.30 -11.56 11.38
C GLN A 13 14.38 -12.49 12.18
N ILE A 14 13.16 -12.73 11.69
CA ILE A 14 12.18 -13.61 12.34
C ILE A 14 12.20 -15.05 11.81
N ASN A 15 13.09 -15.35 10.86
CA ASN A 15 13.24 -16.67 10.23
C ASN A 15 11.94 -17.21 9.61
N VAL A 16 11.22 -16.36 8.87
CA VAL A 16 9.99 -16.72 8.14
C VAL A 16 10.25 -16.62 6.63
N PRO A 17 9.78 -17.57 5.80
CA PRO A 17 9.89 -17.46 4.35
C PRO A 17 9.18 -16.22 3.81
N LEU A 18 9.85 -15.53 2.87
CA LEU A 18 9.25 -14.41 2.16
C LEU A 18 8.71 -14.88 0.80
N LEU A 19 7.44 -14.60 0.55
CA LEU A 19 6.79 -14.82 -0.74
C LEU A 19 6.29 -13.49 -1.30
N LEU A 20 6.64 -13.18 -2.56
CA LEU A 20 6.22 -11.96 -3.25
C LEU A 20 5.25 -12.30 -4.39
N MET A 21 4.06 -11.72 -4.32
CA MET A 21 3.12 -11.73 -5.43
C MET A 21 3.47 -10.59 -6.38
N ASN A 22 4.02 -10.93 -7.54
CA ASN A 22 4.43 -9.96 -8.55
C ASN A 22 3.41 -9.90 -9.69
N SER A 23 3.48 -8.84 -10.48
CA SER A 23 2.82 -8.75 -11.78
C SER A 23 3.82 -8.96 -12.91
N PHE A 24 3.31 -9.17 -14.12
CA PHE A 24 4.10 -9.19 -15.35
C PHE A 24 4.98 -7.92 -15.54
N ALA A 25 4.62 -6.80 -14.90
CA ALA A 25 5.37 -5.54 -14.97
C ALA A 25 6.41 -5.38 -13.85
N THR A 26 6.50 -6.32 -12.90
CA THR A 26 7.35 -6.18 -11.69
C THR A 26 8.21 -7.40 -11.41
N GLU A 27 7.91 -8.56 -12.01
CA GLU A 27 8.64 -9.81 -11.77
C GLU A 27 10.13 -9.70 -12.10
N ALA A 28 10.48 -9.19 -13.28
CA ALA A 28 11.88 -9.13 -13.73
C ALA A 28 12.76 -8.30 -12.79
N ASP A 29 12.32 -7.06 -12.48
CA ASP A 29 13.04 -6.15 -11.57
C ASP A 29 13.13 -6.73 -10.15
N THR A 30 12.07 -7.42 -9.69
CA THR A 30 12.06 -8.06 -8.37
C THR A 30 13.07 -9.20 -8.31
N LEU A 31 13.10 -10.08 -9.32
CA LEU A 31 14.06 -11.18 -9.40
C LEU A 31 15.51 -10.68 -9.45
N GLU A 32 15.78 -9.60 -10.18
CA GLU A 32 17.10 -8.97 -10.22
C GLU A 32 17.52 -8.48 -8.83
N ALA A 33 16.62 -7.79 -8.11
CA ALA A 33 16.89 -7.32 -6.76
C ALA A 33 17.10 -8.47 -5.75
N LEU A 34 16.38 -9.58 -5.93
CA LEU A 34 16.45 -10.75 -5.05
C LEU A 34 17.74 -11.57 -5.18
N VAL A 35 18.56 -11.36 -6.22
CA VAL A 35 19.86 -12.05 -6.37
C VAL A 35 20.73 -11.92 -5.12
N SER A 36 20.67 -10.76 -4.45
CA SER A 36 21.43 -10.50 -3.21
C SER A 36 20.96 -11.31 -2.00
N TYR A 37 19.78 -11.93 -2.07
CA TYR A 37 19.15 -12.71 -1.00
C TYR A 37 19.10 -14.23 -1.31
N ALA A 38 19.68 -14.67 -2.43
CA ALA A 38 19.60 -16.06 -2.90
C ALA A 38 20.27 -17.10 -1.97
N ASN A 39 21.21 -16.66 -1.12
CA ASN A 39 21.95 -17.54 -0.20
C ASN A 39 21.35 -17.61 1.22
N LEU A 40 20.15 -17.04 1.43
CA LEU A 40 19.47 -17.14 2.72
C LEU A 40 18.98 -18.58 2.98
N PRO A 41 18.82 -19.00 4.25
CA PRO A 41 18.26 -20.31 4.58
C PRO A 41 16.88 -20.57 3.95
N TYR A 42 16.06 -19.52 3.88
CA TYR A 42 14.81 -19.47 3.14
C TYR A 42 14.90 -18.33 2.12
N PRO A 43 15.41 -18.59 0.90
CA PRO A 43 15.46 -17.59 -0.15
C PRO A 43 14.04 -17.08 -0.46
N PRO A 44 13.86 -15.75 -0.65
CA PRO A 44 12.57 -15.23 -1.07
C PRO A 44 12.08 -15.89 -2.36
N ALA A 45 10.82 -16.29 -2.38
CA ALA A 45 10.17 -16.85 -3.55
C ALA A 45 9.21 -15.84 -4.18
N THR A 46 8.91 -16.01 -5.46
CA THR A 46 7.94 -15.19 -6.19
C THR A 46 6.88 -16.07 -6.83
N PHE A 47 5.70 -15.50 -7.06
CA PHE A 47 4.72 -16.03 -8.00
C PHE A 47 4.05 -14.87 -8.72
N VAL A 48 3.61 -15.11 -9.95
CA VAL A 48 3.08 -14.06 -10.81
C VAL A 48 1.55 -14.11 -10.78
N GLN A 49 0.93 -12.98 -10.47
CA GLN A 49 -0.51 -12.81 -10.49
C GLN A 49 -1.07 -12.78 -11.94
N ASN A 50 -2.38 -12.96 -12.09
CA ASN A 50 -3.03 -12.93 -13.38
C ASN A 50 -2.95 -11.56 -14.07
N LYS A 51 -3.29 -11.54 -15.35
CA LYS A 51 -3.48 -10.33 -16.15
C LYS A 51 -4.81 -10.41 -16.88
N GLU A 52 -5.47 -9.27 -17.03
CA GLU A 52 -6.75 -9.15 -17.74
C GLU A 52 -6.72 -7.97 -18.72
N PRO A 53 -7.55 -8.00 -19.79
CA PRO A 53 -7.64 -6.89 -20.71
C PRO A 53 -8.41 -5.72 -20.09
N LYS A 54 -7.92 -4.51 -20.31
CA LYS A 54 -8.72 -3.29 -20.11
C LYS A 54 -9.84 -3.29 -21.15
N ILE A 55 -11.07 -3.01 -20.72
CA ILE A 55 -12.23 -2.99 -21.61
C ILE A 55 -12.69 -1.55 -21.86
N ARG A 56 -13.04 -1.20 -23.09
CA ARG A 56 -13.53 0.14 -23.43
C ARG A 56 -14.83 0.44 -22.71
N GLN A 57 -14.98 1.66 -22.21
CA GLN A 57 -16.23 2.05 -21.54
C GLN A 57 -17.44 2.12 -22.49
N ALA A 58 -17.19 2.30 -23.79
CA ALA A 58 -18.22 2.48 -24.81
C ALA A 58 -18.98 1.18 -25.14
N ASP A 59 -18.27 0.05 -25.24
CA ASP A 59 -18.82 -1.21 -25.74
C ASP A 59 -18.39 -2.45 -24.93
N LEU A 60 -17.60 -2.26 -23.87
CA LEU A 60 -17.08 -3.32 -22.98
C LEU A 60 -16.19 -4.36 -23.68
N MET A 61 -15.72 -4.06 -24.89
CA MET A 61 -14.77 -4.90 -25.62
C MET A 61 -13.34 -4.58 -25.18
N PRO A 62 -12.38 -5.53 -25.26
CA PRO A 62 -10.96 -5.26 -25.03
C PRO A 62 -10.50 -4.05 -25.86
N VAL A 63 -9.74 -3.15 -25.22
CA VAL A 63 -9.13 -2.00 -25.90
C VAL A 63 -8.02 -2.47 -26.83
N ASP A 64 -7.87 -1.78 -27.97
CA ASP A 64 -6.76 -1.96 -28.91
C ASP A 64 -5.90 -0.70 -28.79
N TRP A 65 -4.60 -0.85 -28.55
CA TRP A 65 -3.66 0.26 -28.35
C TRP A 65 -2.29 -0.04 -28.99
N PRO A 66 -2.20 0.01 -30.33
CA PRO A 66 -1.02 -0.44 -31.08
C PRO A 66 0.28 0.32 -30.75
N GLU A 67 0.19 1.56 -30.28
CA GLU A 67 1.36 2.37 -29.90
C GLU A 67 2.11 1.76 -28.70
N ASN A 68 1.39 1.08 -27.81
CA ASN A 68 1.97 0.31 -26.72
C ASN A 68 0.99 -0.79 -26.23
N PRO A 69 1.05 -2.00 -26.82
CA PRO A 69 0.11 -3.08 -26.51
C PRO A 69 0.16 -3.55 -25.04
N GLU A 70 1.23 -3.28 -24.30
CA GLU A 70 1.29 -3.62 -22.86
C GLU A 70 0.24 -2.82 -22.06
N LEU A 71 -0.12 -1.62 -22.53
CA LEU A 71 -1.15 -0.79 -21.91
C LEU A 71 -2.57 -1.34 -22.13
N GLU A 72 -2.76 -2.35 -22.96
CA GLU A 72 -4.06 -3.03 -23.11
C GLU A 72 -4.37 -3.93 -21.91
N TRP A 73 -3.38 -4.24 -21.08
CA TRP A 73 -3.49 -5.18 -19.97
C TRP A 73 -3.40 -4.49 -18.62
N CYS A 74 -4.03 -5.09 -17.61
CA CYS A 74 -3.85 -4.69 -16.22
C CYS A 74 -3.91 -5.89 -15.27
N PRO A 75 -3.34 -5.75 -14.07
CA PRO A 75 -3.60 -6.70 -13.01
C PRO A 75 -5.06 -6.60 -12.51
N PRO A 76 -5.72 -7.72 -12.18
CA PRO A 76 -7.12 -7.75 -11.70
C PRO A 76 -7.26 -7.36 -10.21
N GLY A 77 -6.40 -6.46 -9.73
CA GLY A 77 -6.33 -6.04 -8.33
C GLY A 77 -5.70 -7.10 -7.42
N HIS A 78 -5.40 -6.71 -6.17
CA HIS A 78 -4.70 -7.58 -5.22
C HIS A 78 -5.57 -8.73 -4.68
N GLY A 79 -6.89 -8.71 -4.89
CA GLY A 79 -7.77 -9.85 -4.59
C GLY A 79 -7.52 -11.08 -5.47
N ASP A 80 -6.77 -10.93 -6.56
CA ASP A 80 -6.30 -12.02 -7.40
C ASP A 80 -5.32 -12.98 -6.68
N LEU A 81 -4.78 -12.56 -5.54
CA LEU A 81 -3.93 -13.36 -4.66
C LEU A 81 -4.41 -14.81 -4.53
N TYR A 82 -5.69 -15.01 -4.21
CA TYR A 82 -6.22 -16.35 -3.92
C TYR A 82 -6.21 -17.25 -5.16
N ALA A 83 -6.68 -16.73 -6.29
CA ALA A 83 -6.68 -17.48 -7.54
C ALA A 83 -5.25 -17.77 -8.01
N SER A 84 -4.35 -16.78 -7.91
CA SER A 84 -2.96 -16.91 -8.33
C SER A 84 -2.15 -17.87 -7.46
N LEU A 85 -2.40 -17.94 -6.15
CA LEU A 85 -1.82 -18.96 -5.27
C LEU A 85 -2.17 -20.38 -5.74
N VAL A 86 -3.43 -20.62 -6.11
CA VAL A 86 -3.89 -21.92 -6.61
C VAL A 86 -3.34 -22.21 -8.00
N ILE A 87 -3.52 -21.29 -8.96
CA ILE A 87 -3.16 -21.51 -10.38
C ILE A 87 -1.65 -21.71 -10.55
N SER A 88 -0.83 -21.03 -9.75
CA SER A 88 0.62 -21.20 -9.80
C SER A 88 1.13 -22.50 -9.14
N GLY A 89 0.27 -23.22 -8.41
CA GLY A 89 0.67 -24.34 -7.55
C GLY A 89 1.43 -23.92 -6.29
N MET A 90 1.51 -22.62 -6.00
CA MET A 90 2.20 -22.11 -4.82
C MET A 90 1.48 -22.49 -3.53
N LEU A 91 0.14 -22.54 -3.53
CA LEU A 91 -0.63 -23.00 -2.37
C LEU A 91 -0.27 -24.44 -2.01
N ASP A 92 -0.31 -25.34 -2.98
CA ASP A 92 0.02 -26.76 -2.77
C ASP A 92 1.46 -26.90 -2.29
N LYS A 93 2.40 -26.18 -2.91
CA LYS A 93 3.79 -26.16 -2.49
C LYS A 93 3.96 -25.74 -1.02
N LEU A 94 3.28 -24.66 -0.60
CA LEU A 94 3.35 -24.18 0.78
C LEU A 94 2.82 -25.23 1.76
N LEU A 95 1.69 -25.86 1.43
CA LEU A 95 1.08 -26.90 2.26
C LEU A 95 1.95 -28.16 2.33
N ASP A 96 2.51 -28.60 1.20
CA ASP A 96 3.44 -29.75 1.12
C ASP A 96 4.72 -29.52 1.92
N ASP A 97 5.20 -28.27 1.96
CA ASP A 97 6.36 -27.86 2.77
C ASP A 97 5.99 -27.66 4.27
N GLY A 98 4.71 -27.86 4.63
CA GLY A 98 4.22 -27.83 6.02
C GLY A 98 3.80 -26.46 6.55
N PHE A 99 3.59 -25.47 5.67
CA PHE A 99 3.11 -24.15 6.07
C PHE A 99 1.57 -24.13 6.15
N GLU A 100 1.04 -23.77 7.31
CA GLU A 100 -0.41 -23.70 7.55
C GLU A 100 -0.96 -22.27 7.56
N TYR A 101 -0.10 -21.27 7.81
CA TYR A 101 -0.52 -19.89 8.03
C TYR A 101 0.31 -18.92 7.19
N ALA A 102 -0.35 -17.88 6.67
CA ALA A 102 0.29 -16.80 5.95
C ALA A 102 -0.12 -15.44 6.54
N PHE A 103 0.87 -14.55 6.66
CA PHE A 103 0.65 -13.13 6.87
C PHE A 103 0.85 -12.40 5.54
N ILE A 104 -0.17 -11.66 5.10
CA ILE A 104 -0.18 -10.92 3.84
C ILE A 104 -0.27 -9.44 4.14
N SER A 105 0.55 -8.63 3.47
CA SER A 105 0.52 -7.18 3.61
C SER A 105 0.90 -6.47 2.32
N ASN A 106 0.60 -5.17 2.24
CA ASN A 106 1.11 -4.34 1.15
C ASN A 106 2.61 -4.11 1.34
N SER A 107 3.39 -4.22 0.27
CA SER A 107 4.83 -3.94 0.28
C SER A 107 5.19 -2.48 0.61
N ASP A 108 4.23 -1.57 0.43
CA ASP A 108 4.37 -0.16 0.79
C ASP A 108 3.91 0.17 2.22
N ASN A 109 3.36 -0.80 2.97
CA ASN A 109 3.02 -0.63 4.38
C ASN A 109 4.22 -0.98 5.26
N LEU A 110 4.94 0.04 5.69
CA LEU A 110 6.15 -0.11 6.49
C LEU A 110 5.91 -0.55 7.93
N GLY A 111 4.66 -0.46 8.40
CA GLY A 111 4.25 -0.94 9.71
C GLY A 111 3.83 -2.42 9.72
N ALA A 112 3.73 -3.07 8.55
CA ALA A 112 3.31 -4.45 8.46
C ALA A 112 4.46 -5.39 8.80
N VAL A 113 4.45 -5.92 10.02
CA VAL A 113 5.42 -6.91 10.49
C VAL A 113 4.72 -8.09 11.11
N VAL A 114 5.26 -9.30 10.96
CA VAL A 114 4.70 -10.50 11.61
C VAL A 114 4.79 -10.32 13.13
N ASP A 115 3.65 -10.45 13.81
CA ASP A 115 3.56 -10.37 15.27
C ASP A 115 3.17 -11.75 15.82
N PRO A 116 4.05 -12.44 16.55
CA PRO A 116 3.77 -13.77 17.11
C PRO A 116 2.57 -13.81 18.06
N ALA A 117 2.24 -12.71 18.74
CA ALA A 117 1.07 -12.66 19.62
C ALA A 117 -0.24 -12.63 18.81
N ILE A 118 -0.25 -11.89 17.70
CA ILE A 118 -1.40 -11.88 16.77
C ILE A 118 -1.53 -13.24 16.07
N LEU A 119 -0.42 -13.84 15.65
CA LEU A 119 -0.41 -15.20 15.11
C LEU A 119 -0.95 -16.20 16.14
N GLY A 120 -0.48 -16.15 17.39
CA GLY A 120 -0.97 -17.02 18.46
C GLY A 120 -2.48 -16.90 18.66
N TYR A 121 -3.00 -15.67 18.70
CA TYR A 121 -4.46 -15.44 18.76
C TYR A 121 -5.19 -16.05 17.55
N PHE A 122 -4.64 -15.89 16.34
CA PHE A 122 -5.22 -16.43 15.11
C PHE A 122 -5.32 -17.97 15.14
N VAL A 123 -4.25 -18.61 15.61
CA VAL A 123 -4.15 -20.08 15.75
C VAL A 123 -5.07 -20.60 16.86
N ASP A 124 -5.00 -20.03 18.06
CA ASP A 124 -5.75 -20.48 19.24
C ASP A 124 -7.28 -20.39 19.06
N ASN A 125 -7.74 -19.49 18.19
CA ASN A 125 -9.15 -19.32 17.86
C ASN A 125 -9.57 -20.05 16.58
N GLU A 126 -8.68 -20.84 15.97
CA GLU A 126 -8.93 -21.63 14.76
C GLU A 126 -9.53 -20.80 13.61
N LEU A 127 -9.05 -19.55 13.47
CA LEU A 127 -9.64 -18.62 12.51
C LEU A 127 -9.20 -18.96 11.08
N PRO A 128 -10.12 -18.95 10.09
CA PRO A 128 -9.75 -19.18 8.70
C PRO A 128 -9.16 -17.92 8.05
N PHE A 129 -9.60 -16.75 8.50
CA PHE A 129 -9.21 -15.45 7.96
C PHE A 129 -9.34 -14.38 9.04
N MET A 130 -8.35 -13.51 9.17
CA MET A 130 -8.41 -12.37 10.08
C MET A 130 -7.81 -11.12 9.44
N MET A 131 -8.52 -9.99 9.55
CA MET A 131 -8.07 -8.69 9.07
C MET A 131 -7.60 -7.82 10.23
N GLU A 132 -6.40 -7.26 10.14
CA GLU A 132 -6.02 -6.18 11.05
C GLU A 132 -6.67 -4.86 10.59
N VAL A 133 -7.37 -4.19 11.51
CA VAL A 133 -7.99 -2.88 11.26
C VAL A 133 -7.41 -1.82 12.20
N ALA A 134 -7.17 -0.64 11.67
CA ALA A 134 -6.71 0.51 12.46
C ALA A 134 -7.89 1.47 12.74
N ASP A 135 -7.75 2.31 13.77
CA ASP A 135 -8.66 3.44 13.93
C ASP A 135 -8.54 4.37 12.73
N ARG A 136 -9.69 4.76 12.20
CA ARG A 136 -9.81 5.64 11.06
C ARG A 136 -9.55 7.09 11.47
N THR A 137 -8.77 7.77 10.65
CA THR A 137 -8.39 9.18 10.79
C THR A 137 -8.94 9.99 9.61
N GLU A 138 -8.87 11.31 9.71
CA GLU A 138 -9.26 12.20 8.60
C GLU A 138 -8.43 12.01 7.33
N MET A 139 -7.25 11.37 7.43
CA MET A 139 -6.39 11.07 6.29
C MET A 139 -6.85 9.82 5.52
N ASP A 140 -7.65 8.95 6.14
CA ASP A 140 -8.14 7.68 5.59
C ASP A 140 -9.38 7.86 4.71
N LYS A 141 -9.23 8.69 3.67
CA LYS A 141 -10.31 9.03 2.73
C LYS A 141 -10.46 8.02 1.59
N LYS A 142 -9.38 7.31 1.24
CA LYS A 142 -9.31 6.33 0.15
C LYS A 142 -8.93 4.96 0.69
N GLY A 143 -9.65 3.93 0.26
CA GLY A 143 -9.52 2.53 0.72
C GLY A 143 -10.87 2.05 1.27
N GLY A 144 -10.84 1.03 2.12
CA GLY A 144 -12.04 0.38 2.64
C GLY A 144 -12.18 0.42 4.16
N HIS A 145 -13.43 0.50 4.62
CA HIS A 145 -13.76 0.35 6.03
C HIS A 145 -14.51 -0.97 6.26
N LEU A 146 -14.38 -1.50 7.48
CA LEU A 146 -15.16 -2.66 7.90
C LEU A 146 -16.63 -2.28 8.05
N ALA A 147 -17.52 -3.20 7.73
CA ALA A 147 -18.93 -3.15 8.06
C ALA A 147 -19.45 -4.55 8.39
N GLN A 148 -20.71 -4.63 8.81
CA GLN A 148 -21.38 -5.88 9.09
C GLN A 148 -22.61 -5.98 8.21
N ARG A 149 -22.78 -7.14 7.56
CA ARG A 149 -23.97 -7.44 6.76
C ARG A 149 -25.15 -7.68 7.71
N ALA A 150 -26.28 -7.04 7.43
CA ALA A 150 -27.42 -7.01 8.36
C ALA A 150 -28.14 -8.36 8.45
N GLU A 151 -28.10 -9.14 7.36
CA GLU A 151 -28.85 -10.39 7.21
C GLU A 151 -28.30 -11.52 8.08
N ASP A 152 -26.98 -11.60 8.24
CA ASP A 152 -26.30 -12.73 8.91
C ASP A 152 -25.18 -12.32 9.87
N GLY A 153 -24.89 -11.02 9.99
CA GLY A 153 -23.84 -10.54 10.87
C GLY A 153 -22.41 -10.77 10.34
N GLN A 154 -22.24 -11.25 9.10
CA GLN A 154 -20.92 -11.46 8.52
C GLN A 154 -20.20 -10.12 8.31
N LEU A 155 -18.89 -10.11 8.60
CA LEU A 155 -18.05 -8.95 8.29
C LEU A 155 -17.92 -8.76 6.78
N VAL A 156 -17.97 -7.52 6.34
CA VAL A 156 -17.76 -7.15 4.94
C VAL A 156 -16.79 -5.97 4.86
N LEU A 157 -16.00 -5.94 3.79
CA LEU A 157 -15.19 -4.79 3.43
C LEU A 157 -15.97 -3.95 2.43
N ARG A 158 -16.10 -2.65 2.69
CA ARG A 158 -16.66 -1.70 1.73
C ARG A 158 -15.57 -0.73 1.30
N GLU A 159 -15.11 -0.89 0.07
CA GLU A 159 -14.14 0.01 -0.58
C GLU A 159 -14.82 1.31 -1.04
N SER A 160 -14.05 2.40 -1.14
CA SER A 160 -14.58 3.68 -1.65
C SER A 160 -15.17 3.55 -3.06
N ALA A 161 -14.58 2.70 -3.91
CA ALA A 161 -15.08 2.45 -5.27
C ALA A 161 -16.43 1.69 -5.31
N GLN A 162 -16.82 1.08 -4.19
CA GLN A 162 -18.11 0.40 -4.03
C GLN A 162 -19.16 1.29 -3.37
N CYS A 163 -18.79 2.51 -2.95
CA CYS A 163 -19.72 3.45 -2.31
C CYS A 163 -20.54 4.22 -3.36
N PRO A 164 -21.88 4.14 -3.33
CA PRO A 164 -22.72 5.04 -4.11
C PRO A 164 -22.46 6.51 -3.78
N LYS A 165 -22.65 7.41 -4.74
CA LYS A 165 -22.41 8.85 -4.54
C LYS A 165 -23.30 9.45 -3.46
N GLU A 166 -24.55 9.00 -3.33
CA GLU A 166 -25.45 9.44 -2.27
C GLU A 166 -24.98 9.06 -0.85
N ASP A 167 -24.18 8.00 -0.73
CA ASP A 167 -23.70 7.47 0.56
C ASP A 167 -22.32 7.99 0.95
N GLU A 168 -21.65 8.76 0.08
CA GLU A 168 -20.27 9.22 0.28
C GLU A 168 -20.08 9.96 1.61
N ALA A 169 -21.05 10.80 2.00
CA ALA A 169 -21.00 11.51 3.28
C ALA A 169 -20.98 10.54 4.47
N ALA A 170 -21.78 9.48 4.42
CA ALA A 170 -21.79 8.45 5.45
C ALA A 170 -20.51 7.60 5.39
N PHE A 171 -20.02 7.28 4.19
CA PHE A 171 -18.76 6.56 4.00
C PHE A 171 -17.57 7.31 4.59
N GLN A 172 -17.52 8.63 4.47
CA GLN A 172 -16.46 9.47 5.03
C GLN A 172 -16.64 9.79 6.52
N ASP A 173 -17.78 9.43 7.13
CA ASP A 173 -18.01 9.60 8.56
C ASP A 173 -17.17 8.58 9.37
N ILE A 174 -16.00 9.03 9.81
CA ILE A 174 -15.07 8.24 10.63
C ILE A 174 -15.63 7.91 12.02
N SER A 175 -16.63 8.63 12.50
CA SER A 175 -17.30 8.33 13.77
C SER A 175 -18.30 7.18 13.63
N ARG A 176 -18.84 6.97 12.43
CA ARG A 176 -19.70 5.83 12.08
C ARG A 176 -18.88 4.63 11.66
N HIS A 177 -17.99 4.80 10.69
CA HIS A 177 -17.14 3.76 10.12
C HIS A 177 -15.70 3.92 10.64
N LYS A 178 -15.51 3.49 11.90
CA LYS A 178 -14.30 3.73 12.70
C LYS A 178 -13.11 2.85 12.36
N TYR A 179 -13.33 1.71 11.72
CA TYR A 179 -12.30 0.69 11.49
C TYR A 179 -11.90 0.64 10.04
N PHE A 180 -10.65 0.99 9.78
CA PHE A 180 -10.07 1.07 8.45
C PHE A 180 -9.22 -0.16 8.16
N ASN A 181 -9.40 -0.76 6.98
CA ASN A 181 -8.62 -1.93 6.55
C ASN A 181 -7.15 -1.53 6.34
N THR A 182 -6.24 -2.19 7.05
CA THR A 182 -4.79 -1.97 6.88
C THR A 182 -4.22 -2.72 5.68
N ASN A 183 -4.97 -3.68 5.15
CA ASN A 183 -4.53 -4.72 4.23
C ASN A 183 -3.48 -5.67 4.82
N ASN A 184 -3.29 -5.69 6.14
CA ASN A 184 -2.58 -6.74 6.86
C ASN A 184 -3.58 -7.87 7.16
N LEU A 185 -3.38 -9.03 6.57
CA LEU A 185 -4.29 -10.17 6.64
C LEU A 185 -3.57 -11.40 7.16
N TRP A 186 -4.25 -12.17 7.99
CA TRP A 186 -3.84 -13.48 8.42
C TRP A 186 -4.75 -14.52 7.76
N LEU A 187 -4.14 -15.54 7.20
CA LEU A 187 -4.82 -16.55 6.40
C LEU A 187 -4.40 -17.94 6.86
N ASN A 188 -5.38 -18.82 7.06
CA ASN A 188 -5.16 -20.25 7.20
C ASN A 188 -5.16 -20.86 5.78
N LEU A 189 -4.03 -21.43 5.39
CA LEU A 189 -3.79 -21.97 4.04
C LEU A 189 -4.59 -23.25 3.79
N VAL A 190 -4.83 -24.06 4.82
CA VAL A 190 -5.70 -25.25 4.72
C VAL A 190 -7.13 -24.83 4.47
N ALA A 191 -7.64 -23.87 5.26
CA ALA A 191 -8.99 -23.33 5.06
C ALA A 191 -9.12 -22.62 3.70
N LEU A 192 -8.06 -21.96 3.22
CA LEU A 192 -8.03 -21.40 1.86
C LEU A 192 -8.19 -22.51 0.81
N GLN A 193 -7.43 -23.61 0.91
CA GLN A 193 -7.49 -24.71 -0.05
C GLN A 193 -8.92 -25.30 -0.11
N GLU A 194 -9.51 -25.61 1.05
CA GLU A 194 -10.88 -26.13 1.15
C GLU A 194 -11.90 -25.20 0.49
N VAL A 195 -11.88 -23.91 0.85
CA VAL A 195 -12.84 -22.93 0.29
C VAL A 195 -12.65 -22.72 -1.21
N MET A 196 -11.40 -22.76 -1.70
CA MET A 196 -11.13 -22.64 -3.13
C MET A 196 -11.64 -23.87 -3.89
N GLU A 197 -11.41 -25.08 -3.39
CA GLU A 197 -11.92 -26.32 -3.99
C GLU A 197 -13.45 -26.36 -4.03
N GLU A 198 -14.11 -26.05 -2.90
CA GLU A 198 -15.57 -25.97 -2.80
C GLU A 198 -16.17 -24.99 -3.81
N ARG A 199 -15.45 -23.90 -4.10
CA ARG A 199 -15.87 -22.85 -5.02
C ARG A 199 -15.30 -23.00 -6.42
N SER A 200 -14.77 -24.18 -6.78
CA SER A 200 -14.19 -24.43 -8.11
C SER A 200 -13.15 -23.37 -8.52
N ASN A 201 -12.30 -23.00 -7.56
CA ASN A 201 -11.25 -21.97 -7.64
C ASN A 201 -11.76 -20.54 -7.94
N MET A 202 -13.05 -20.29 -7.77
CA MET A 202 -13.67 -18.97 -7.95
C MET A 202 -14.20 -18.46 -6.60
N LEU A 203 -13.34 -17.77 -5.83
CA LEU A 203 -13.67 -17.32 -4.49
C LEU A 203 -14.95 -16.44 -4.42
N GLY A 204 -15.29 -15.75 -5.51
CA GLY A 204 -16.51 -14.95 -5.62
C GLY A 204 -16.40 -13.58 -4.92
N LEU A 205 -15.22 -12.95 -5.01
CA LEU A 205 -14.99 -11.62 -4.46
C LEU A 205 -15.84 -10.56 -5.21
N PRO A 206 -16.31 -9.51 -4.51
CA PRO A 206 -17.08 -8.45 -5.14
C PRO A 206 -16.21 -7.66 -6.12
N LEU A 207 -16.73 -7.50 -7.35
CA LEU A 207 -16.06 -6.78 -8.43
C LEU A 207 -15.99 -5.28 -8.14
N ILE A 208 -14.82 -4.69 -8.41
CA ILE A 208 -14.57 -3.25 -8.40
C ILE A 208 -14.38 -2.82 -9.86
N ARG A 209 -15.17 -1.83 -10.30
CA ARG A 209 -15.07 -1.30 -11.67
C ARG A 209 -14.38 0.06 -11.64
N ASN A 210 -13.10 0.09 -11.99
CA ASN A 210 -12.29 1.31 -12.00
C ASN A 210 -12.33 2.00 -13.37
N SER A 211 -12.80 3.24 -13.41
CA SER A 211 -12.74 4.09 -14.61
C SER A 211 -11.35 4.71 -14.79
N LYS A 212 -10.72 4.47 -15.93
CA LYS A 212 -9.40 4.97 -16.32
C LYS A 212 -9.35 5.37 -17.79
N THR A 213 -8.20 5.83 -18.23
CA THR A 213 -7.80 5.89 -19.64
C THR A 213 -6.78 4.78 -19.92
N VAL A 214 -6.67 4.32 -21.16
CA VAL A 214 -5.76 3.22 -21.54
C VAL A 214 -4.31 3.58 -21.24
N ASP A 215 -3.89 4.80 -21.57
CA ASP A 215 -2.61 5.35 -21.15
C ASP A 215 -2.81 6.24 -19.90
N PRO A 216 -2.28 5.86 -18.73
CA PRO A 216 -2.38 6.65 -17.50
C PRO A 216 -1.65 8.01 -17.55
N ARG A 217 -0.75 8.21 -18.52
CA ARG A 217 0.01 9.44 -18.73
C ARG A 217 -0.68 10.39 -19.72
N ASP A 218 -1.61 9.89 -20.53
CA ASP A 218 -2.42 10.68 -21.45
C ASP A 218 -3.90 10.67 -21.06
N GLY A 219 -4.37 11.78 -20.50
CA GLY A 219 -5.77 11.97 -20.11
C GLY A 219 -6.76 12.07 -21.29
N GLY A 220 -6.26 12.19 -22.53
CA GLY A 220 -7.06 12.16 -23.74
C GLY A 220 -7.21 10.75 -24.36
N SER A 221 -6.46 9.76 -23.86
CA SER A 221 -6.49 8.40 -24.40
C SER A 221 -7.82 7.67 -24.10
N THR A 222 -8.09 6.59 -24.82
CA THR A 222 -9.37 5.88 -24.79
C THR A 222 -9.81 5.54 -23.36
N ALA A 223 -11.04 5.92 -23.02
CA ALA A 223 -11.62 5.60 -21.72
C ALA A 223 -11.90 4.10 -21.59
N VAL A 224 -11.40 3.49 -20.51
CA VAL A 224 -11.49 2.05 -20.22
C VAL A 224 -11.99 1.80 -18.80
N TYR A 225 -12.51 0.59 -18.57
CA TYR A 225 -12.67 0.00 -17.26
C TYR A 225 -11.55 -1.01 -17.00
N GLN A 226 -11.06 -1.02 -15.76
CA GLN A 226 -10.26 -2.10 -15.18
C GLN A 226 -11.13 -2.81 -14.16
N LEU A 227 -11.13 -4.14 -14.19
CA LEU A 227 -11.95 -4.96 -13.31
C LEU A 227 -11.06 -5.52 -12.21
N GLU A 228 -11.31 -5.10 -10.99
CA GLU A 228 -10.44 -5.45 -9.87
C GLU A 228 -11.22 -6.15 -8.77
N THR A 229 -10.50 -6.90 -7.94
CA THR A 229 -10.98 -7.36 -6.65
C THR A 229 -10.00 -6.95 -5.55
N ALA A 230 -10.51 -6.79 -4.34
CA ALA A 230 -9.70 -6.45 -3.17
C ALA A 230 -9.56 -7.68 -2.27
N MET A 231 -8.31 -8.03 -1.90
CA MET A 231 -8.03 -9.20 -1.06
C MET A 231 -8.78 -9.17 0.28
N GLY A 232 -8.85 -8.00 0.93
CA GLY A 232 -9.60 -7.84 2.17
C GLY A 232 -11.10 -8.19 2.08
N SER A 233 -11.69 -8.19 0.87
CA SER A 233 -13.08 -8.58 0.68
C SER A 233 -13.35 -10.06 0.94
N ALA A 234 -12.29 -10.89 1.00
CA ALA A 234 -12.37 -12.29 1.40
C ALA A 234 -12.90 -12.48 2.82
N ILE A 235 -12.85 -11.43 3.68
CA ILE A 235 -13.46 -11.46 5.01
C ILE A 235 -14.97 -11.79 4.96
N SER A 236 -15.64 -11.52 3.84
CA SER A 236 -17.05 -11.83 3.63
C SER A 236 -17.32 -13.25 3.12
N VAL A 237 -16.27 -13.98 2.74
CA VAL A 237 -16.32 -15.30 2.13
C VAL A 237 -16.06 -16.40 3.15
N PHE A 238 -15.08 -16.20 4.04
CA PHE A 238 -14.73 -17.17 5.07
C PHE A 238 -15.71 -17.10 6.25
N ALA A 239 -16.45 -18.19 6.46
CA ALA A 239 -17.29 -18.33 7.65
C ALA A 239 -16.41 -18.31 8.92
N GLY A 240 -16.78 -17.51 9.92
CA GLY A 240 -15.96 -17.35 11.13
C GLY A 240 -14.78 -16.37 11.00
N ALA A 241 -14.62 -15.70 9.85
CA ALA A 241 -13.62 -14.64 9.71
C ALA A 241 -13.80 -13.53 10.74
N GLN A 242 -12.69 -13.01 11.27
CA GLN A 242 -12.69 -11.94 12.27
C GLN A 242 -11.88 -10.73 11.82
N ALA A 243 -11.98 -9.65 12.58
CA ALA A 243 -11.08 -8.52 12.48
C ALA A 243 -10.51 -8.20 13.87
N ILE A 244 -9.23 -7.82 13.90
CA ILE A 244 -8.53 -7.40 15.11
C ILE A 244 -8.14 -5.93 15.00
N ARG A 245 -8.48 -5.15 16.03
CA ARG A 245 -8.06 -3.73 16.10
C ARG A 245 -6.59 -3.67 16.50
N VAL A 246 -5.78 -3.02 15.68
CA VAL A 246 -4.33 -2.87 15.89
C VAL A 246 -3.91 -1.41 16.09
N PRO A 247 -2.77 -1.15 16.76
CA PRO A 247 -2.24 0.21 16.84
C PRO A 247 -1.88 0.73 15.45
N ARG A 248 -1.99 2.06 15.28
CA ARG A 248 -1.71 2.74 14.01
C ARG A 248 -0.28 2.53 13.50
N SER A 249 0.67 2.23 14.39
CA SER A 249 2.04 1.89 14.02
C SER A 249 2.15 0.68 13.07
N ARG A 250 1.12 -0.18 13.01
CA ARG A 250 1.05 -1.31 12.07
C ARG A 250 0.50 -0.93 10.68
N PHE A 251 0.17 0.34 10.49
CA PHE A 251 -0.38 0.90 9.25
C PHE A 251 0.30 2.22 8.91
N ALA A 252 1.47 2.11 8.27
CA ALA A 252 2.30 3.20 7.78
C ALA A 252 2.52 3.07 6.26
N PRO A 253 1.48 3.28 5.44
CA PRO A 253 1.58 3.14 3.99
C PRO A 253 2.31 4.33 3.34
N VAL A 254 3.12 4.06 2.33
CA VAL A 254 3.73 5.08 1.45
C VAL A 254 3.01 5.09 0.11
N LYS A 255 2.04 5.98 -0.06
CA LYS A 255 1.20 6.04 -1.27
C LYS A 255 1.57 7.19 -2.20
N LYS A 256 2.18 8.24 -1.68
CA LYS A 256 2.62 9.42 -2.43
C LYS A 256 4.06 9.79 -2.09
N THR A 257 4.61 10.67 -2.91
CA THR A 257 5.92 11.29 -2.67
C THR A 257 5.94 12.14 -1.39
N ASP A 258 4.79 12.66 -0.95
CA ASP A 258 4.60 13.30 0.37
C ASP A 258 5.00 12.33 1.50
N ASP A 259 4.45 11.11 1.49
CA ASP A 259 4.74 10.06 2.47
C ASP A 259 6.19 9.59 2.36
N LEU A 260 6.69 9.46 1.12
CA LEU A 260 8.06 9.04 0.85
C LEU A 260 9.09 10.06 1.37
N LEU A 261 8.82 11.36 1.22
CA LEU A 261 9.65 12.42 1.79
C LEU A 261 9.70 12.30 3.31
N ALA A 262 8.55 12.10 3.95
CA ALA A 262 8.47 11.94 5.40
C ALA A 262 9.29 10.74 5.88
N VAL A 263 9.10 9.56 5.27
CA VAL A 263 9.82 8.33 5.63
C VAL A 263 11.33 8.41 5.38
N ARG A 264 11.76 9.14 4.35
CA ARG A 264 13.19 9.35 4.06
C ARG A 264 13.85 10.39 4.98
N SER A 265 13.08 11.18 5.72
CA SER A 265 13.58 12.16 6.68
C SER A 265 13.91 11.53 8.03
N ASP A 266 14.52 12.31 8.92
CA ASP A 266 14.78 11.93 10.32
C ASP A 266 13.53 11.92 11.22
N ALA A 267 12.33 12.19 10.67
CA ALA A 267 11.07 11.96 11.36
C ALA A 267 10.75 10.46 11.52
N TYR A 268 11.42 9.59 10.77
CA TYR A 268 11.34 8.14 10.91
C TYR A 268 12.73 7.54 11.18
N LEU A 269 12.73 6.41 11.87
CA LEU A 269 13.93 5.63 12.17
C LEU A 269 13.78 4.24 11.58
N LEU A 270 14.88 3.72 11.02
CA LEU A 270 15.03 2.29 10.76
C LEU A 270 15.67 1.66 12.00
N THR A 271 14.97 0.75 12.65
CA THR A 271 15.46 0.02 13.82
C THR A 271 16.40 -1.12 13.44
N ASP A 272 17.09 -1.70 14.42
CA ASP A 272 18.01 -2.83 14.22
C ASP A 272 17.33 -4.10 13.70
N ASP A 273 16.03 -4.27 13.99
CA ASP A 273 15.15 -5.33 13.47
C ASP A 273 14.46 -4.93 12.15
N TYR A 274 14.97 -3.87 11.50
CA TYR A 274 14.51 -3.38 10.19
C TYR A 274 13.05 -2.90 10.18
N GLN A 275 12.50 -2.44 11.29
CA GLN A 275 11.21 -1.75 11.31
C GLN A 275 11.38 -0.27 11.02
N ILE A 276 10.44 0.32 10.30
CA ILE A 276 10.39 1.78 10.13
C ILE A 276 9.37 2.32 11.12
N VAL A 277 9.87 3.06 12.11
CA VAL A 277 9.08 3.60 13.20
C VAL A 277 9.13 5.13 13.18
N PHE A 278 8.04 5.76 13.60
CA PHE A 278 8.04 7.20 13.81
C PHE A 278 9.05 7.54 14.92
N ASN A 279 9.91 8.52 14.68
CA ASN A 279 11.00 8.85 15.59
C ASN A 279 10.43 9.37 16.93
N PRO A 280 10.69 8.69 18.07
CA PRO A 280 10.18 9.14 19.37
C PRO A 280 10.73 10.50 19.80
N ALA A 281 11.84 10.95 19.22
CA ALA A 281 12.42 12.27 19.46
C ALA A 281 11.74 13.39 18.65
N HIS A 282 10.80 13.06 17.76
CA HIS A 282 10.06 14.05 16.99
C HIS A 282 9.19 14.92 17.90
N VAL A 283 9.19 16.23 17.67
CA VAL A 283 8.66 17.25 18.60
C VAL A 283 7.19 17.03 19.01
N SER A 284 6.36 16.47 18.12
CA SER A 284 4.91 16.34 18.31
C SER A 284 4.35 14.92 18.20
N GLY A 285 5.15 13.93 17.77
CA GLY A 285 4.63 12.63 17.37
C GLY A 285 3.71 12.64 16.12
N ASN A 286 3.62 13.76 15.39
CA ASN A 286 2.74 13.90 14.22
C ASN A 286 3.35 14.85 13.16
N LEU A 287 3.36 14.43 11.91
CA LEU A 287 3.91 15.17 10.77
C LEU A 287 2.94 15.14 9.59
N VAL A 288 2.65 16.31 9.03
CA VAL A 288 1.87 16.44 7.79
C VAL A 288 2.75 17.02 6.69
N VAL A 289 2.90 16.28 5.59
CA VAL A 289 3.62 16.75 4.40
C VAL A 289 2.62 16.94 3.26
N GLU A 290 2.67 18.09 2.60
CA GLU A 290 1.88 18.43 1.41
C GLU A 290 2.80 19.00 0.33
N LEU A 291 2.99 18.25 -0.75
CA LEU A 291 3.81 18.67 -1.89
C LEU A 291 2.94 19.03 -3.11
N ASP A 292 3.38 20.03 -3.87
CA ASP A 292 2.72 20.43 -5.11
C ASP A 292 2.86 19.33 -6.18
N GLY A 293 1.78 18.60 -6.44
CA GLY A 293 1.78 17.51 -7.43
C GLY A 293 2.12 17.92 -8.87
N ARG A 294 2.27 19.21 -9.19
CA ARG A 294 2.81 19.65 -10.48
C ARG A 294 4.33 19.45 -10.60
N TYR A 295 5.04 19.44 -9.48
CA TYR A 295 6.50 19.41 -9.42
C TYR A 295 7.07 18.25 -8.63
N TYR A 296 6.27 17.58 -7.79
CA TYR A 296 6.77 16.55 -6.87
C TYR A 296 6.03 15.22 -7.00
N LYS A 297 5.19 15.03 -8.03
CA LYS A 297 4.30 13.86 -8.10
C LYS A 297 5.03 12.55 -8.36
N PHE A 298 6.07 12.56 -9.20
CA PHE A 298 6.84 11.36 -9.50
C PHE A 298 8.11 11.30 -8.66
N VAL A 299 8.61 10.07 -8.41
CA VAL A 299 9.81 9.85 -7.60
C VAL A 299 11.02 10.57 -8.20
N ASN A 300 11.19 10.54 -9.53
CA ASN A 300 12.27 11.27 -10.20
C ASN A 300 12.16 12.78 -9.98
N ASP A 301 10.95 13.33 -9.95
CA ASP A 301 10.77 14.75 -9.66
C ASP A 301 11.15 15.04 -8.21
N LEU A 302 10.71 14.20 -7.26
CA LEU A 302 11.11 14.32 -5.86
C LEU A 302 12.64 14.32 -5.73
N ASP A 303 13.30 13.31 -6.30
CA ASP A 303 14.76 13.19 -6.23
C ASP A 303 15.49 14.39 -6.86
N ALA A 304 14.97 14.93 -7.98
CA ALA A 304 15.52 16.12 -8.64
C ALA A 304 15.42 17.39 -7.78
N HIS A 305 14.41 17.49 -6.91
CA HIS A 305 14.22 18.64 -6.02
C HIS A 305 14.91 18.52 -4.65
N PHE A 306 15.39 17.32 -4.32
CA PHE A 306 16.18 17.05 -3.10
C PHE A 306 17.53 16.38 -3.44
N PRO A 307 18.34 16.98 -4.33
CA PRO A 307 19.55 16.34 -4.86
C PRO A 307 20.65 16.16 -3.80
N GLU A 308 20.62 16.98 -2.75
CA GLU A 308 21.59 17.02 -1.65
C GLU A 308 21.04 16.39 -0.35
N GLY A 309 19.93 15.65 -0.46
CA GLY A 309 19.26 14.99 0.65
C GLY A 309 17.96 15.67 1.11
N ILE A 310 17.18 14.92 1.90
CA ILE A 310 15.91 15.37 2.47
C ILE A 310 16.18 16.30 3.66
N PRO A 311 15.43 17.42 3.83
CA PRO A 311 15.56 18.26 5.00
C PRO A 311 15.22 17.51 6.29
N SER A 312 15.82 17.94 7.41
CA SER A 312 15.40 17.47 8.73
C SER A 312 13.96 17.90 8.99
N LEU A 313 13.12 16.93 9.33
CA LEU A 313 11.72 17.10 9.72
C LEU A 313 11.50 16.74 11.20
N LEU A 314 12.54 16.38 11.96
CA LEU A 314 12.44 16.02 13.39
C LEU A 314 11.68 17.04 14.25
N ASN A 315 11.83 18.33 13.93
CA ASN A 315 11.17 19.43 14.63
C ASN A 315 10.04 20.07 13.83
N CYS A 316 9.60 19.44 12.73
CA CYS A 316 8.58 19.95 11.82
C CYS A 316 7.23 19.31 12.14
N THR A 317 6.18 20.11 12.32
CA THR A 317 4.81 19.60 12.52
C THR A 317 4.04 19.56 11.21
N ARG A 318 4.33 20.49 10.29
CA ARG A 318 3.74 20.55 8.96
C ARG A 318 4.71 21.12 7.95
N LEU A 319 4.85 20.46 6.81
CA LEU A 319 5.51 20.99 5.62
C LEU A 319 4.50 21.13 4.49
N ARG A 320 4.37 22.33 3.95
CA ARG A 320 3.61 22.58 2.72
C ARG A 320 4.50 23.28 1.70
N VAL A 321 4.66 22.68 0.52
CA VAL A 321 5.41 23.27 -0.60
C VAL A 321 4.47 23.51 -1.77
N GLN A 322 4.39 24.76 -2.21
CA GLN A 322 3.62 25.20 -3.37
C GLN A 322 4.57 25.85 -4.39
N GLY A 323 4.51 25.44 -5.65
CA GLY A 323 5.46 25.88 -6.68
C GLY A 323 6.77 25.10 -6.67
N GLU A 324 7.66 25.43 -7.60
CA GLU A 324 8.89 24.69 -7.87
C GLU A 324 10.05 25.13 -6.94
N VAL A 325 10.53 24.24 -6.07
CA VAL A 325 11.56 24.54 -5.07
C VAL A 325 12.56 23.39 -4.95
N VAL A 326 13.86 23.69 -5.05
CA VAL A 326 14.96 22.76 -4.78
C VAL A 326 15.57 23.06 -3.41
N PHE A 327 15.88 22.00 -2.65
CA PHE A 327 16.51 22.10 -1.34
C PHE A 327 18.01 21.81 -1.41
N GLY A 328 18.81 22.68 -0.79
CA GLY A 328 20.23 22.43 -0.55
C GLY A 328 20.48 21.46 0.61
N ALA A 329 21.75 21.10 0.80
CA ALA A 329 22.17 20.20 1.88
C ALA A 329 21.83 20.73 3.28
N ASN A 330 21.56 19.82 4.23
CA ASN A 330 21.45 20.12 5.67
C ASN A 330 20.41 21.21 6.02
N VAL A 331 19.31 21.31 5.27
CA VAL A 331 18.18 22.17 5.62
C VAL A 331 17.39 21.56 6.79
N SER A 332 16.92 22.38 7.73
CA SER A 332 16.08 21.96 8.85
C SER A 332 14.77 22.73 8.88
N LEU A 333 13.65 22.03 9.04
CA LEU A 333 12.32 22.62 9.12
C LEU A 333 11.80 22.54 10.56
N VAL A 334 11.28 23.65 11.08
CA VAL A 334 10.87 23.79 12.49
C VAL A 334 9.45 24.34 12.58
N GLY A 335 8.58 23.62 13.30
CA GLY A 335 7.17 23.93 13.46
C GLY A 335 6.38 23.74 12.17
N ASP A 336 5.41 24.62 11.94
CA ASP A 336 4.66 24.67 10.69
C ASP A 336 5.41 25.51 9.66
N VAL A 337 5.80 24.90 8.54
CA VAL A 337 6.53 25.52 7.44
C VAL A 337 5.69 25.51 6.17
N GLU A 338 5.42 26.69 5.63
CA GLU A 338 4.76 26.87 4.33
C GLU A 338 5.71 27.60 3.38
N ILE A 339 6.09 26.94 2.29
CA ILE A 339 6.93 27.50 1.23
C ILE A 339 6.07 27.69 0.00
N CYS A 340 5.93 28.93 -0.46
CA CYS A 340 5.09 29.29 -1.60
C CYS A 340 5.94 30.02 -2.64
N ASN A 341 6.24 29.37 -3.76
CA ASN A 341 6.89 29.96 -4.91
C ASN A 341 5.87 30.33 -5.99
N LYS A 342 5.71 31.63 -6.21
CA LYS A 342 4.86 32.24 -7.25
C LYS A 342 5.65 32.96 -8.35
N SER A 343 6.98 32.96 -8.26
CA SER A 343 7.86 33.70 -9.17
C SER A 343 7.90 33.17 -10.61
N GLY A 344 7.39 31.96 -10.83
CA GLY A 344 7.46 31.28 -12.13
C GLY A 344 8.88 30.83 -12.51
N ARG A 345 9.83 30.90 -11.58
CA ARG A 345 11.20 30.41 -11.72
C ARG A 345 11.52 29.42 -10.61
N LEU A 346 12.48 28.54 -10.85
CA LEU A 346 13.01 27.66 -9.82
C LEU A 346 13.59 28.47 -8.65
N VAL A 347 13.17 28.14 -7.42
CA VAL A 347 13.72 28.70 -6.18
C VAL A 347 14.61 27.66 -5.50
N THR A 348 15.79 28.07 -5.05
CA THR A 348 16.69 27.22 -4.27
C THR A 348 16.71 27.65 -2.82
N ILE A 349 16.38 26.72 -1.91
CA ILE A 349 16.64 26.90 -0.48
C ILE A 349 18.12 26.64 -0.24
N SER A 350 18.81 27.63 0.34
CA SER A 350 20.25 27.56 0.57
C SER A 350 20.60 26.45 1.57
N ALA A 351 21.77 25.83 1.39
CA ALA A 351 22.27 24.81 2.31
C ALA A 351 22.40 25.34 3.76
N GLY A 352 22.11 24.49 4.74
CA GLY A 352 22.16 24.84 6.17
C GLY A 352 21.03 25.75 6.64
N SER A 353 20.05 26.07 5.79
CA SER A 353 18.93 26.93 6.19
C SER A 353 18.09 26.27 7.28
N ILE A 354 17.67 27.06 8.27
CA ILE A 354 16.65 26.68 9.25
C ILE A 354 15.40 27.49 8.92
N LEU A 355 14.33 26.81 8.51
CA LEU A 355 13.08 27.44 8.09
C LEU A 355 11.98 27.22 9.13
N SER A 356 11.20 28.26 9.38
CA SER A 356 10.03 28.23 10.26
C SER A 356 9.00 29.23 9.78
N GLY A 357 7.71 28.91 9.90
CA GLY A 357 6.62 29.77 9.43
C GLY A 357 6.52 29.82 7.91
N ARG A 358 6.05 30.96 7.39
CA ARG A 358 5.72 31.12 5.97
C ARG A 358 6.82 31.83 5.18
N HIS A 359 7.25 31.22 4.08
CA HIS A 359 8.20 31.76 3.12
C HIS A 359 7.51 31.94 1.76
N LEU A 360 7.48 33.18 1.27
CA LEU A 360 6.85 33.55 0.00
C LEU A 360 7.91 34.09 -0.97
N PHE A 361 7.96 33.52 -2.17
CA PHE A 361 8.82 33.95 -3.27
C PHE A 361 7.92 34.44 -4.42
N GLU A 362 8.04 35.70 -4.82
CA GLU A 362 7.21 36.33 -5.86
C GLU A 362 8.04 36.79 -7.06
#